data_AF-A0A166A0P9-F1
#
_entry.id   AF-A0A166A0P9-F1
#
_cell.length_a   1.000
_cell.length_b   1.000
_cell.length_c   1.000
_cell.angle_alpha   90.00
_cell.angle_beta   90.00
_cell.angle_gamma   90.00
#
_symmetry.space_group_name_H-M   'P 1'
#
loop_
_entity.id
_entity.type
_entity.pdbx_description
1 polymer ?
#
loop_
_entity_poly.entity_id
_entity_poly.type
_entity_poly.pdbx_seq_one_letter_code
_entity_poly.pdbx_strand_id
1 'polypeptide(L)'
;MNAKYKAQLQQQDSRRSLRRQSKSDRRLSAVPEWKKRNNGRDPTPLISSEFMSDEASCDEGYTPEDKEQQVEWNERMNEIIYKDLSAEELKGAVLAFELIDPLWRSKRVRKIFAELDAIHLENLDEKARKKFNRRVKTDRTSNRLPNDTPYDYAISQKWYNDNKDSGNMSAALEDWYCYVNPEGWDGDIEDSSDSEAGED
;
A
#
# COMPACT_ATOMS: atom_id res chain seq x y z
N MET A 1 -5.15 -7.65 29.83
CA MET A 1 -5.56 -7.86 28.43
C MET A 1 -6.03 -9.32 28.26
N ASN A 2 -7.30 -9.54 27.86
CA ASN A 2 -7.95 -10.85 27.78
C ASN A 2 -7.29 -11.76 26.72
N ALA A 3 -7.11 -13.06 27.00
CA ALA A 3 -6.50 -14.02 26.07
C ALA A 3 -7.22 -14.10 24.71
N LYS A 4 -8.56 -13.95 24.70
CA LYS A 4 -9.35 -13.91 23.46
C LYS A 4 -9.01 -12.70 22.59
N TYR A 5 -8.77 -11.55 23.22
CA TYR A 5 -8.41 -10.33 22.52
C TYR A 5 -7.01 -10.42 21.92
N LYS A 6 -6.03 -10.98 22.65
CA LYS A 6 -4.70 -11.25 22.11
C LYS A 6 -4.72 -12.17 20.89
N ALA A 7 -5.52 -13.24 20.92
CA ALA A 7 -5.67 -14.16 19.81
C ALA A 7 -6.30 -13.49 18.56
N GLN A 8 -7.26 -12.58 18.76
CA GLN A 8 -7.86 -11.82 17.67
C GLN A 8 -6.86 -10.87 16.99
N LEU A 9 -6.06 -10.14 17.78
CA LEU A 9 -5.00 -9.26 17.24
C LEU A 9 -3.96 -10.08 16.46
N GLN A 10 -3.51 -11.20 17.01
CA GLN A 10 -2.56 -12.08 16.32
C GLN A 10 -3.12 -12.62 14.99
N GLN A 11 -4.40 -12.96 14.95
CA GLN A 11 -5.06 -13.40 13.73
C GLN A 11 -5.15 -12.26 12.68
N GLN A 12 -5.43 -11.03 13.12
CA GLN A 12 -5.44 -9.86 12.25
C GLN A 12 -4.05 -9.58 11.66
N ASP A 13 -3.01 -9.59 12.50
CA ASP A 13 -1.62 -9.38 12.05
C ASP A 13 -1.18 -10.45 11.05
N SER A 14 -1.54 -11.72 11.30
CA SER A 14 -1.28 -12.82 10.38
C SER A 14 -1.97 -12.62 9.03
N ARG A 15 -3.25 -12.21 9.03
CA ARG A 15 -3.98 -11.91 7.79
C ARG A 15 -3.32 -10.77 7.01
N ARG A 16 -2.94 -9.69 7.68
CA ARG A 16 -2.27 -8.53 7.04
C ARG A 16 -0.92 -8.93 6.47
N SER A 17 -0.12 -9.69 7.20
CA SER A 17 1.16 -10.23 6.72
C SER A 17 0.98 -11.07 5.46
N LEU A 18 0.01 -12.00 5.44
CA LEU A 18 -0.30 -12.81 4.26
C LEU A 18 -0.78 -11.96 3.07
N ARG A 19 -1.59 -10.92 3.29
CA ARG A 19 -2.02 -10.01 2.22
C ARG A 19 -0.84 -9.21 1.66
N ARG A 20 0.06 -8.74 2.53
CA ARG A 20 1.30 -8.06 2.12
C ARG A 20 2.18 -8.98 1.28
N GLN A 21 2.41 -10.22 1.72
CA GLN A 21 3.15 -11.21 0.94
C GLN A 21 2.49 -11.49 -0.41
N SER A 22 1.19 -11.74 -0.41
CA SER A 22 0.44 -11.95 -1.66
C SER A 22 0.55 -10.75 -2.61
N LYS A 23 0.63 -9.52 -2.07
CA LYS A 23 0.79 -8.29 -2.87
C LYS A 23 2.20 -8.18 -3.45
N SER A 24 3.23 -8.47 -2.67
CA SER A 24 4.60 -8.52 -3.20
C SER A 24 4.74 -9.57 -4.30
N ASP A 25 4.18 -10.78 -4.10
CA ASP A 25 4.26 -11.87 -5.08
C ASP A 25 3.58 -11.51 -6.41
N ARG A 26 2.41 -10.87 -6.35
CA ARG A 26 1.73 -10.35 -7.55
C ARG A 26 2.57 -9.33 -8.29
N ARG A 27 3.21 -8.40 -7.58
CA ARG A 27 4.07 -7.38 -8.19
C ARG A 27 5.33 -8.00 -8.79
N LEU A 28 5.94 -8.96 -8.10
CA LEU A 28 7.07 -9.74 -8.63
C LEU A 28 6.69 -10.45 -9.93
N SER A 29 5.47 -11.01 -10.03
CA SER A 29 4.98 -11.65 -11.26
C SER A 29 4.85 -10.68 -12.45
N ALA A 30 4.66 -9.39 -12.18
CA ALA A 30 4.53 -8.33 -13.20
C ALA A 30 5.88 -7.73 -13.64
N VAL A 31 6.96 -7.97 -12.87
CA VAL A 31 8.30 -7.41 -13.14
C VAL A 31 8.77 -7.67 -14.57
N PRO A 32 8.72 -8.90 -15.13
CA PRO A 32 9.27 -9.15 -16.46
C PRO A 32 8.66 -8.25 -17.54
N GLU A 33 7.36 -7.97 -17.45
CA GLU A 33 6.67 -7.10 -18.40
C GLU A 33 6.95 -5.62 -18.11
N TRP A 34 7.02 -5.22 -16.84
CA TRP A 34 7.41 -3.86 -16.47
C TRP A 34 8.81 -3.49 -16.98
N LYS A 35 9.78 -4.39 -16.88
CA LYS A 35 11.15 -4.19 -17.40
C LYS A 35 11.13 -3.91 -18.90
N LYS A 36 10.29 -4.59 -19.68
CA LYS A 36 10.15 -4.33 -21.13
C LYS A 36 9.58 -2.94 -21.40
N ARG A 37 8.62 -2.49 -20.59
CA ARG A 37 7.98 -1.17 -20.72
C ARG A 37 8.85 -0.01 -20.24
N ASN A 38 9.85 -0.28 -19.39
CA ASN A 38 10.64 0.73 -18.69
C ASN A 38 12.15 0.60 -18.95
N ASN A 39 12.54 0.38 -20.21
CA ASN A 39 13.95 0.40 -20.66
C ASN A 39 14.88 -0.56 -19.89
N GLY A 40 14.36 -1.69 -19.42
CA GLY A 40 15.13 -2.70 -18.70
C GLY A 40 15.42 -2.38 -17.23
N ARG A 41 14.98 -1.21 -16.70
CA ARG A 41 15.09 -0.88 -15.26
C ARG A 41 14.44 -2.01 -14.44
N ASP A 42 15.01 -2.35 -13.28
CA ASP A 42 14.53 -3.45 -12.45
C ASP A 42 13.96 -2.96 -11.11
N PRO A 43 12.64 -3.12 -10.86
CA PRO A 43 12.01 -2.68 -9.62
C PRO A 43 12.04 -3.75 -8.53
N THR A 44 12.58 -4.95 -8.80
CA THR A 44 12.64 -6.06 -7.83
C THR A 44 13.20 -5.66 -6.47
N PRO A 45 14.29 -4.88 -6.37
CA PRO A 45 14.81 -4.46 -5.06
C PRO A 45 13.80 -3.65 -4.23
N LEU A 46 12.88 -2.92 -4.88
CA LEU A 46 11.87 -2.11 -4.20
C LEU A 46 10.66 -2.94 -3.71
N ILE A 47 10.57 -4.22 -4.08
CA ILE A 47 9.43 -5.08 -3.79
C ILE A 47 9.76 -6.00 -2.61
N SER A 48 9.27 -5.64 -1.43
CA SER A 48 9.28 -6.49 -0.22
C SER A 48 7.89 -6.47 0.41
N SER A 49 7.47 -7.58 1.04
CA SER A 49 6.22 -7.64 1.81
C SER A 49 6.20 -6.60 2.94
N GLU A 50 7.35 -6.23 3.50
CA GLU A 50 7.44 -5.16 4.50
C GLU A 50 7.17 -3.77 3.89
N PHE A 51 7.46 -3.60 2.61
CA PHE A 51 7.21 -2.38 1.85
C PHE A 51 5.85 -2.39 1.14
N MET A 52 4.91 -3.27 1.54
CA MET A 52 3.55 -3.28 0.99
C MET A 52 2.60 -2.44 1.86
N SER A 53 1.56 -1.86 1.26
CA SER A 53 0.46 -1.28 2.03
C SER A 53 -0.38 -2.37 2.68
N ASP A 54 -0.90 -2.09 3.88
CA ASP A 54 -1.91 -2.95 4.48
C ASP A 54 -3.24 -2.84 3.70
N GLU A 55 -4.02 -3.91 3.77
CA GLU A 55 -5.35 -4.01 3.17
C GLU A 55 -6.34 -4.25 4.30
N ALA A 56 -7.27 -3.33 4.53
CA ALA A 56 -8.33 -3.51 5.51
C ALA A 56 -9.58 -4.13 4.89
N SER A 57 -10.25 -4.93 5.69
CA SER A 57 -11.62 -5.39 5.49
C SER A 57 -12.42 -5.07 6.75
N CYS A 58 -13.75 -5.01 6.64
CA CYS A 58 -14.66 -4.70 7.76
C CYS A 58 -14.28 -5.36 9.10
N ASP A 59 -13.86 -6.63 9.10
CA ASP A 59 -13.55 -7.38 10.34
C ASP A 59 -12.23 -6.96 11.06
N GLU A 60 -11.53 -5.93 10.57
CA GLU A 60 -10.19 -5.51 11.03
C GLU A 60 -10.15 -4.12 11.70
N GLY A 61 -11.20 -3.76 12.47
CA GLY A 61 -11.21 -2.58 13.36
C GLY A 61 -10.16 -2.65 14.49
N TYR A 62 -9.54 -1.52 14.82
CA TYR A 62 -8.37 -1.41 15.72
C TYR A 62 -8.71 -1.60 17.21
N THR A 63 -9.97 -1.50 17.59
CA THR A 63 -10.50 -1.81 18.91
C THR A 63 -11.95 -2.31 18.76
N PRO A 64 -12.54 -2.98 19.77
CA PRO A 64 -13.98 -3.27 19.78
C PRO A 64 -14.85 -2.02 19.59
N GLU A 65 -14.34 -0.85 19.98
CA GLU A 65 -14.97 0.46 19.81
C GLU A 65 -14.79 1.05 18.39
N ASP A 66 -13.70 0.70 17.69
CA ASP A 66 -13.40 1.12 16.30
C ASP A 66 -13.93 0.16 15.23
N LYS A 67 -14.80 -0.78 15.59
CA LYS A 67 -15.46 -1.64 14.62
C LYS A 67 -16.57 -0.83 13.94
N GLU A 68 -16.24 -0.24 12.79
CA GLU A 68 -17.25 0.17 11.81
C GLU A 68 -18.20 -1.01 11.60
N GLN A 69 -19.51 -0.76 11.68
CA GLN A 69 -20.46 -1.83 11.46
C GLN A 69 -20.32 -2.31 10.02
N GLN A 70 -20.47 -3.62 9.79
CA GLN A 70 -20.29 -4.20 8.46
C GLN A 70 -21.17 -3.56 7.39
N VAL A 71 -22.33 -3.08 7.79
CA VAL A 71 -23.23 -2.32 6.92
C VAL A 71 -22.60 -0.99 6.50
N GLU A 72 -22.11 -0.19 7.43
CA GLU A 72 -21.48 1.11 7.17
C GLU A 72 -20.22 0.97 6.30
N TRP A 73 -19.34 0.00 6.62
CA TRP A 73 -18.15 -0.28 5.82
C TRP A 73 -18.51 -0.65 4.39
N ASN A 74 -19.50 -1.55 4.24
CA ASN A 74 -19.95 -1.98 2.93
C ASN A 74 -20.57 -0.82 2.16
N GLU A 75 -21.41 0.02 2.79
CA GLU A 75 -22.02 1.20 2.17
C GLU A 75 -20.95 2.19 1.68
N ARG A 76 -19.95 2.50 2.52
CA ARG A 76 -18.86 3.41 2.15
C ARG A 76 -17.99 2.85 1.02
N MET A 77 -17.58 1.59 1.10
CA MET A 77 -16.82 0.94 0.02
C MET A 77 -17.62 0.87 -1.27
N ASN A 78 -18.89 0.53 -1.16
CA ASN A 78 -19.83 0.46 -2.27
C ASN A 78 -20.01 1.83 -2.91
N GLU A 79 -20.17 2.91 -2.16
CA GLU A 79 -20.30 4.26 -2.74
C GLU A 79 -19.09 4.61 -3.60
N ILE A 80 -17.88 4.29 -3.13
CA ILE A 80 -16.66 4.54 -3.89
C ILE A 80 -16.60 3.65 -5.14
N ILE A 81 -16.96 2.38 -5.02
CA ILE A 81 -16.96 1.43 -6.15
C ILE A 81 -18.05 1.76 -7.17
N TYR A 82 -19.24 2.17 -6.72
CA TYR A 82 -20.41 2.45 -7.55
C TYR A 82 -20.27 3.75 -8.35
N LYS A 83 -19.41 4.69 -7.91
CA LYS A 83 -19.07 5.89 -8.72
C LYS A 83 -18.41 5.52 -10.05
N ASP A 84 -17.72 4.38 -10.10
CA ASP A 84 -16.85 4.01 -11.22
C ASP A 84 -17.38 2.83 -12.06
N LEU A 85 -18.60 2.34 -11.81
CA LEU A 85 -19.11 1.10 -12.44
C LEU A 85 -20.52 1.20 -13.02
N SER A 86 -20.73 0.42 -14.09
CA SER A 86 -22.05 0.21 -14.71
C SER A 86 -22.87 -0.83 -13.94
N ALA A 87 -24.21 -0.74 -13.99
CA ALA A 87 -25.13 -1.62 -13.27
C ALA A 87 -24.93 -3.13 -13.53
N GLU A 88 -24.34 -3.52 -14.66
CA GLU A 88 -24.04 -4.91 -15.02
C GLU A 88 -22.78 -5.46 -14.33
N GLU A 89 -21.82 -4.59 -14.00
CA GLU A 89 -20.63 -4.93 -13.23
C GLU A 89 -20.93 -5.09 -11.72
N LEU A 90 -22.12 -4.68 -11.29
CA LEU A 90 -22.58 -4.68 -9.89
C LEU A 90 -23.28 -5.96 -9.47
N LYS A 91 -23.53 -6.92 -10.37
CA LYS A 91 -24.33 -8.13 -10.10
C LYS A 91 -23.66 -9.18 -9.18
N GLY A 92 -22.60 -8.83 -8.45
CA GLY A 92 -21.98 -9.69 -7.45
C GLY A 92 -21.63 -8.89 -6.20
N ALA A 93 -21.68 -9.52 -5.03
CA ALA A 93 -21.12 -8.94 -3.81
C ALA A 93 -19.61 -8.70 -4.04
N VAL A 94 -19.25 -7.46 -4.36
CA VAL A 94 -17.86 -7.09 -4.61
C VAL A 94 -17.16 -7.05 -3.26
N LEU A 95 -16.44 -8.12 -2.92
CA LEU A 95 -15.51 -8.07 -1.80
C LEU A 95 -14.42 -7.07 -2.16
N ALA A 96 -14.37 -5.99 -1.39
CA ALA A 96 -13.41 -4.91 -1.53
C ALA A 96 -12.46 -4.88 -0.34
N PHE A 97 -11.21 -4.57 -0.63
CA PHE A 97 -10.21 -4.23 0.36
C PHE A 97 -9.90 -2.74 0.29
N GLU A 98 -9.97 -2.06 1.42
CA GLU A 98 -9.47 -0.69 1.53
C GLU A 98 -7.95 -0.72 1.58
N LEU A 99 -7.29 0.04 0.71
CA LEU A 99 -5.85 0.23 0.72
C LEU A 99 -5.49 1.29 1.77
N ILE A 100 -4.63 0.91 2.73
CA ILE A 100 -4.11 1.84 3.73
C ILE A 100 -2.75 2.37 3.27
N ASP A 101 -2.69 3.66 2.97
CA ASP A 101 -1.48 4.29 2.43
C ASP A 101 -0.43 4.52 3.53
N PRO A 102 0.78 3.94 3.42
CA PRO A 102 1.85 4.19 4.37
C PRO A 102 2.48 5.56 4.11
N LEU A 103 2.50 6.41 5.13
CA LEU A 103 2.92 7.80 5.01
C LEU A 103 4.41 7.93 4.66
N TRP A 104 5.23 7.00 5.16
CA TRP A 104 6.67 6.98 4.91
C TRP A 104 7.05 6.69 3.46
N ARG A 105 6.17 6.10 2.64
CA ARG A 105 6.52 5.66 1.29
C ARG A 105 6.45 6.79 0.28
N SER A 106 7.51 6.95 -0.52
CA SER A 106 7.62 7.95 -1.58
C SER A 106 6.51 7.82 -2.63
N LYS A 107 6.09 8.95 -3.21
CA LYS A 107 5.09 8.97 -4.30
C LYS A 107 5.54 8.14 -5.51
N ARG A 108 6.85 8.05 -5.75
CA ARG A 108 7.44 7.30 -6.88
C ARG A 108 7.27 5.81 -6.75
N VAL A 109 7.59 5.26 -5.58
CA VAL A 109 7.37 3.83 -5.34
C VAL A 109 5.89 3.51 -5.40
N ARG A 110 5.00 4.42 -4.95
CA ARG A 110 3.55 4.25 -5.16
C ARG A 110 3.18 4.16 -6.64
N LYS A 111 3.76 5.00 -7.51
CA LYS A 111 3.52 4.95 -8.96
C LYS A 111 4.00 3.63 -9.58
N ILE A 112 5.22 3.20 -9.28
CA ILE A 112 5.78 1.92 -9.75
C ILE A 112 4.88 0.76 -9.33
N PHE A 113 4.44 0.77 -8.07
CA PHE A 113 3.55 -0.24 -7.53
C PHE A 113 2.17 -0.25 -8.22
N ALA A 114 1.60 0.91 -8.53
CA ALA A 114 0.35 1.00 -9.28
C ALA A 114 0.49 0.45 -10.71
N GLU A 115 1.60 0.73 -11.38
CA GLU A 115 1.90 0.18 -12.71
C GLU A 115 2.07 -1.36 -12.67
N LEU A 116 2.79 -1.89 -11.68
CA LEU A 116 2.94 -3.33 -11.49
C LEU A 116 1.61 -4.02 -11.20
N ASP A 117 0.75 -3.39 -10.38
CA ASP A 117 -0.58 -3.91 -10.08
C ASP A 117 -1.46 -3.90 -11.36
N ALA A 118 -1.36 -2.86 -12.21
CA ALA A 118 -2.07 -2.80 -13.50
C ALA A 118 -1.60 -3.90 -14.46
N ILE A 119 -0.28 -4.08 -14.62
CA ILE A 119 0.29 -5.17 -15.44
C ILE A 119 -0.17 -6.54 -14.94
N HIS A 120 -0.18 -6.76 -13.63
CA HIS A 120 -0.68 -8.01 -13.06
C HIS A 120 -2.14 -8.26 -13.46
N LEU A 121 -3.01 -7.25 -13.34
CA LEU A 121 -4.43 -7.35 -13.70
C LEU A 121 -4.64 -7.58 -15.20
N GLU A 122 -3.85 -6.94 -16.07
CA GLU A 122 -3.86 -7.16 -17.52
C GLU A 122 -3.57 -8.62 -17.87
N ASN A 123 -2.64 -9.25 -17.14
CA ASN A 123 -2.21 -10.64 -17.34
C ASN A 123 -3.17 -11.68 -16.75
N LEU A 124 -4.15 -11.29 -15.94
CA LEU A 124 -5.16 -12.22 -15.42
C LEU A 124 -6.16 -12.60 -16.51
N ASP A 125 -6.46 -13.89 -16.62
CA ASP A 125 -7.59 -14.37 -17.41
C ASP A 125 -8.93 -13.85 -16.84
N GLU A 126 -9.99 -13.92 -17.63
CA GLU A 126 -11.30 -13.36 -17.26
C GLU A 126 -11.87 -14.02 -15.98
N LYS A 127 -11.59 -15.31 -15.76
CA LYS A 127 -12.07 -16.07 -14.59
C LYS A 127 -11.33 -15.65 -13.33
N ALA A 128 -10.02 -15.46 -13.40
CA ALA A 128 -9.19 -14.98 -12.31
C ALA A 128 -9.51 -13.51 -12.00
N ARG A 129 -9.71 -12.68 -13.02
CA ARG A 129 -10.10 -11.28 -12.89
C ARG A 129 -11.44 -11.12 -12.17
N LYS A 130 -12.45 -11.94 -12.49
CA LYS A 130 -13.75 -11.96 -11.79
C LYS A 130 -13.64 -12.35 -10.31
N LYS A 131 -12.62 -13.11 -9.92
CA LYS A 131 -12.35 -13.51 -8.53
C LYS A 131 -11.43 -12.54 -7.79
N PHE A 132 -10.87 -11.56 -8.50
CA PHE A 132 -9.93 -10.63 -7.89
C PHE A 132 -10.71 -9.59 -7.10
N ASN A 133 -10.57 -9.63 -5.76
CA ASN A 133 -11.18 -8.63 -4.89
C ASN A 133 -10.70 -7.24 -5.29
N ARG A 134 -11.63 -6.27 -5.34
CA ARG A 134 -11.27 -4.90 -5.68
C ARG A 134 -10.45 -4.28 -4.56
N ARG A 135 -9.51 -3.42 -4.93
CA ARG A 135 -8.74 -2.61 -4.00
C ARG A 135 -9.20 -1.17 -4.16
N VAL A 136 -9.71 -0.59 -3.08
CA VAL A 136 -10.25 0.77 -3.07
C VAL A 136 -9.27 1.66 -2.33
N LYS A 137 -8.86 2.75 -2.96
CA LYS A 137 -8.04 3.77 -2.30
C LYS A 137 -8.97 4.75 -1.57
N THR A 138 -8.64 5.03 -0.31
CA THR A 138 -9.28 6.06 0.50
C THR A 138 -8.24 6.98 1.11
N ASP A 139 -8.66 7.93 1.94
CA ASP A 139 -7.75 8.81 2.70
C ASP A 139 -7.12 8.10 3.92
N ARG A 140 -7.41 6.81 4.12
CA ARG A 140 -6.86 6.07 5.25
C ARG A 140 -5.37 5.85 5.08
N THR A 141 -4.62 6.28 6.09
CA THR A 141 -3.16 6.19 6.10
C THR A 141 -2.65 5.43 7.31
N SER A 142 -1.37 5.06 7.28
CA SER A 142 -0.69 4.36 8.38
C SER A 142 0.69 4.95 8.65
N ASN A 143 1.00 5.11 9.94
CA ASN A 143 2.34 5.39 10.46
C ASN A 143 3.16 4.13 10.74
N ARG A 144 2.66 2.94 10.37
CA ARG A 144 3.39 1.69 10.52
C ARG A 144 4.69 1.74 9.72
N LEU A 145 5.80 1.60 10.42
CA LEU A 145 7.13 1.45 9.82
C LEU A 145 7.34 -0.01 9.35
N PRO A 146 8.08 -0.22 8.25
CA PRO A 146 8.58 -1.55 7.91
C PRO A 146 9.58 -2.03 8.97
N ASN A 147 9.74 -3.35 9.10
CA ASN A 147 10.79 -3.92 9.96
C ASN A 147 12.19 -3.72 9.37
N ASP A 148 12.30 -3.74 8.04
CA ASP A 148 13.54 -3.52 7.31
C ASP A 148 13.61 -2.06 6.85
N THR A 149 14.80 -1.47 6.90
CA THR A 149 15.01 -0.11 6.40
C THR A 149 14.81 -0.07 4.88
N PRO A 150 13.88 0.77 4.38
CA PRO A 150 13.70 0.94 2.94
C PRO A 150 14.88 1.70 2.32
N TYR A 151 15.12 1.47 1.03
CA TYR A 151 16.04 2.31 0.25
C TYR A 151 15.58 3.76 0.22
N ASP A 152 16.51 4.69 0.12
CA ASP A 152 16.25 6.14 0.13
C ASP A 152 15.22 6.57 -0.92
N TYR A 153 15.30 5.97 -2.11
CA TYR A 153 14.34 6.16 -3.20
C TYR A 153 12.88 5.83 -2.80
N ALA A 154 12.70 4.89 -1.87
CA ALA A 154 11.41 4.47 -1.36
C ALA A 154 10.89 5.34 -0.21
N ILE A 155 11.72 6.22 0.35
CA ILE A 155 11.35 7.08 1.49
C ILE A 155 10.76 8.40 0.99
N SER A 156 9.66 8.81 1.61
CA SER A 156 9.11 10.16 1.47
C SER A 156 9.99 11.14 2.27
N GLN A 157 10.79 11.94 1.55
CA GLN A 157 11.67 12.95 2.15
C GLN A 157 10.92 13.88 3.09
N LYS A 158 9.75 14.38 2.68
CA LYS A 158 8.89 15.24 3.50
C LYS A 158 8.50 14.55 4.81
N TRP A 159 7.95 13.34 4.72
CA TRP A 159 7.53 12.61 5.92
C TRP A 159 8.71 12.34 6.85
N TYR A 160 9.86 11.94 6.31
CA TYR A 160 11.06 11.68 7.12
C TYR A 160 11.53 12.94 7.85
N ASN A 161 11.65 14.06 7.14
CA ASN A 161 12.06 15.33 7.75
C ASN A 161 11.09 15.78 8.86
N ASP A 162 9.79 15.58 8.66
CA ASP A 162 8.76 15.93 9.64
C ASP A 162 8.78 15.03 10.89
N ASN A 163 9.41 13.84 10.84
CA ASN A 163 9.31 12.82 11.88
C ASN A 163 10.64 12.35 12.50
N LYS A 164 11.78 12.53 11.83
CA LYS A 164 13.11 12.02 12.27
C LYS A 164 13.52 12.51 13.67
N ASP A 165 13.10 13.71 14.05
CA ASP A 165 13.43 14.32 15.35
C ASP A 165 12.31 14.12 16.39
N SER A 166 11.23 13.42 16.03
CA SER A 166 10.13 13.12 16.97
C SER A 166 10.54 12.01 17.92
N GLY A 167 10.34 12.22 19.23
CA GLY A 167 10.95 11.38 20.27
C GLY A 167 10.65 9.88 20.18
N ASN A 168 9.49 9.49 19.64
CA ASN A 168 9.13 8.08 19.47
C ASN A 168 9.62 7.47 18.15
N MET A 169 10.03 8.28 17.17
CA MET A 169 10.49 7.80 15.86
C MET A 169 11.99 7.96 15.63
N SER A 170 12.69 8.83 16.37
CA SER A 170 14.12 9.08 16.13
C SER A 170 14.97 7.80 16.17
N ALA A 171 14.77 6.97 17.19
CA ALA A 171 15.46 5.68 17.32
C ALA A 171 15.06 4.67 16.22
N ALA A 172 13.82 4.74 15.72
CA ALA A 172 13.35 3.83 14.66
C ALA A 172 13.79 4.26 13.25
N LEU A 173 14.23 5.52 13.10
CA LEU A 173 14.62 6.13 11.83
C LEU A 173 16.13 6.40 11.73
N GLU A 174 16.91 5.96 12.72
CA GLU A 174 18.36 6.19 12.81
C GLU A 174 19.10 5.70 11.55
N ASP A 175 18.72 4.52 11.04
CA ASP A 175 19.37 3.90 9.88
C ASP A 175 18.80 4.36 8.52
N TRP A 176 17.75 5.19 8.50
CA TRP A 176 17.14 5.65 7.26
C TRP A 176 18.04 6.70 6.60
N TYR A 177 18.14 6.70 5.26
CA TYR A 177 19.12 7.49 4.51
C TYR A 177 20.60 7.09 4.72
N CYS A 178 20.84 5.92 5.31
CA CYS A 178 22.19 5.35 5.42
C CYS A 178 22.49 4.28 4.35
N TYR A 179 21.49 3.90 3.53
CA TYR A 179 21.63 2.84 2.53
C TYR A 179 21.61 3.41 1.11
N VAL A 180 22.62 3.04 0.32
CA VAL A 180 22.68 3.43 -1.10
C VAL A 180 21.52 2.79 -1.87
N ASN A 181 20.97 3.51 -2.84
CA ASN A 181 19.91 2.96 -3.68
C ASN A 181 20.45 1.80 -4.55
N PRO A 182 19.58 0.89 -4.98
CA PRO A 182 19.96 -0.13 -5.94
C PRO A 182 20.37 0.52 -7.28
N GLU A 183 21.20 -0.18 -8.05
CA GLU A 183 21.66 0.30 -9.36
C GLU A 183 20.47 0.72 -10.24
N GLY A 184 20.58 1.91 -10.84
CA GLY A 184 19.52 2.49 -11.66
C GLY A 184 18.44 3.24 -10.87
N TRP A 185 18.62 3.49 -9.57
CA TRP A 185 17.68 4.22 -8.72
C TRP A 185 18.24 5.49 -8.06
N ASP A 186 19.51 5.84 -8.31
CA ASP A 186 20.19 7.00 -7.70
C ASP A 186 19.79 8.37 -8.28
N GLY A 187 19.17 8.41 -9.47
CA GLY A 187 19.06 9.63 -10.27
C GLY A 187 17.82 10.49 -10.05
N ASP A 188 16.88 10.04 -9.20
CA ASP A 188 15.58 10.70 -9.16
C ASP A 188 15.37 11.58 -7.93
N ILE A 189 16.16 11.56 -6.82
CA ILE A 189 15.85 12.30 -5.56
C ILE A 189 15.21 13.67 -5.83
N GLU A 190 13.95 13.86 -5.44
CA GLU A 190 13.23 15.10 -5.76
C GLU A 190 13.76 16.25 -4.92
N ASP A 191 14.48 17.15 -5.58
CA ASP A 191 14.76 18.51 -5.14
C ASP A 191 13.70 19.42 -5.79
N SER A 192 12.82 20.01 -4.97
CA SER A 192 11.78 21.02 -5.30
C SER A 192 10.63 20.56 -6.24
N SER A 193 9.34 20.90 -6.03
CA SER A 193 8.71 21.96 -5.26
C SER A 193 7.28 21.53 -4.89
N ASP A 194 7.00 21.39 -3.60
CA ASP A 194 5.69 21.74 -3.05
C ASP A 194 5.57 23.28 -3.21
N SER A 195 5.16 23.73 -4.40
CA SER A 195 4.55 25.04 -4.54
C SER A 195 3.06 24.82 -4.45
N GLU A 196 2.54 24.94 -3.22
CA GLU A 196 1.23 25.52 -3.02
C GLU A 196 1.17 26.84 -3.81
N ALA A 197 0.46 26.83 -4.91
CA ALA A 197 -0.23 28.00 -5.45
C ALA A 197 -1.69 27.54 -5.49
N GLY A 198 -2.55 27.98 -4.59
CA GLY A 198 -2.81 29.38 -4.27
C GLY A 198 -4.23 29.63 -4.74
N GLU A 199 -5.07 30.06 -3.81
CA GLU A 199 -6.48 30.40 -3.96
C GLU A 199 -6.78 31.15 -5.27
N ASP A 200 -7.83 30.73 -5.97
CA ASP A 200 -8.98 31.56 -6.36
C ASP A 200 -10.17 30.67 -6.80
#